data_AF-A0A850PB65-F1
#
_entry.id   AF-A0A850PB65-F1
#
_cell.length_a   1.000
_cell.length_b   1.000
_cell.length_c   1.000
_cell.angle_alpha   90.00
_cell.angle_beta   90.00
_cell.angle_gamma   90.00
#
_symmetry.space_group_name_H-M   'P 1'
#
loop_
_entity.id
_entity.type
_entity.pdbx_description
1 polymer ?
#
loop_
_entity_poly.entity_id
_entity_poly.type
_entity_poly.pdbx_seq_one_letter_code
_entity_poly.pdbx_strand_id
1 'polypeptide(L)'
;MLTGEIFAHRLGLTVSDLHDLEQAHAVLVLPESSPREARYPAWQIDATGQPFPVPPALFDMLGDSGWTIYRFLMQSHPELAGQTALEALRDGRVHWSSGLPTALRKEP
;
A
#
# COMPACT_ATOMS: atom_id res chain seq x y z
N MET A 1 -10.57 -6.06 -4.45
CA MET A 1 -9.22 -6.52 -4.83
C MET A 1 -9.22 -6.75 -6.34
N LEU A 2 -8.14 -6.40 -7.02
CA LEU A 2 -7.92 -6.60 -8.45
C LEU A 2 -6.86 -7.69 -8.65
N THR A 3 -6.87 -8.36 -9.80
CA THR A 3 -5.75 -9.21 -10.25
C THR A 3 -4.64 -8.32 -10.82
N GLY A 4 -3.41 -8.84 -10.91
CA GLY A 4 -2.27 -8.09 -11.46
C GLY A 4 -2.53 -7.58 -12.87
N GLU A 5 -3.15 -8.40 -13.73
CA GLU A 5 -3.51 -8.01 -15.10
C GLU A 5 -4.50 -6.83 -15.12
N ILE A 6 -5.56 -6.89 -14.31
CA ILE A 6 -6.57 -5.81 -14.26
C ILE A 6 -5.96 -4.54 -13.63
N PHE A 7 -5.11 -4.71 -12.62
CA PHE A 7 -4.44 -3.61 -11.95
C PHE A 7 -3.49 -2.86 -12.89
N ALA A 8 -2.59 -3.60 -13.56
CA ALA A 8 -1.68 -3.05 -14.56
C ALA A 8 -2.46 -2.34 -15.68
N HIS A 9 -3.51 -2.98 -16.22
CA HIS A 9 -4.34 -2.38 -17.25
C HIS A 9 -5.00 -1.07 -16.81
N ARG A 10 -5.43 -0.96 -15.54
CA ARG A 10 -6.03 0.29 -15.03
C ARG A 10 -5.02 1.43 -14.86
N LEU A 11 -3.76 1.10 -14.63
CA LEU A 11 -2.66 2.08 -14.59
C LEU A 11 -2.12 2.42 -16.00
N GLY A 12 -2.62 1.76 -17.05
CA GLY A 12 -2.05 1.88 -18.39
C GLY A 12 -0.65 1.24 -18.51
N LEU A 13 -0.33 0.30 -17.64
CA LEU A 13 0.95 -0.39 -17.52
C LEU A 13 0.86 -1.83 -18.04
N THR A 14 2.00 -2.42 -18.36
CA THR A 14 2.11 -3.86 -18.59
C THR A 14 2.29 -4.62 -17.27
N VAL A 15 2.11 -5.95 -17.30
CA VAL A 15 2.40 -6.80 -16.13
C VAL A 15 3.89 -6.77 -15.77
N SER A 16 4.78 -6.58 -16.75
CA SER A 16 6.20 -6.40 -16.50
C SER A 16 6.50 -5.10 -15.77
N ASP A 17 5.90 -3.98 -16.19
CA ASP A 17 6.05 -2.69 -15.47
C ASP A 17 5.50 -2.79 -14.05
N LEU A 18 4.39 -3.50 -13.85
CA LEU A 18 3.83 -3.77 -12.53
C LEU A 18 4.81 -4.55 -11.65
N HIS A 19 5.51 -5.53 -12.21
CA HIS A 19 6.51 -6.30 -11.47
C HIS A 19 7.70 -5.44 -11.04
N ASP A 20 8.17 -4.52 -11.90
CA ASP A 20 9.22 -3.56 -11.53
C ASP A 20 8.76 -2.64 -10.37
N LEU A 21 7.48 -2.23 -10.36
CA LEU A 21 6.90 -1.46 -9.25
C LEU A 21 6.80 -2.27 -7.95
N GLU A 22 6.54 -3.56 -8.03
CA GLU A 22 6.54 -4.46 -6.86
C GLU A 22 7.94 -4.55 -6.26
N GLN A 23 8.97 -4.78 -7.09
CA GLN A 23 10.36 -4.85 -6.65
C GLN A 23 10.86 -3.52 -6.07
N ALA A 24 10.31 -2.41 -6.55
CA ALA A 24 10.59 -1.08 -6.02
C ALA A 24 9.77 -0.72 -4.76
N HIS A 25 8.90 -1.61 -4.27
CA HIS A 25 7.95 -1.35 -3.19
C HIS A 25 7.04 -0.12 -3.43
N ALA A 26 6.80 0.22 -4.70
CA ALA A 26 5.95 1.34 -5.10
C ALA A 26 4.45 0.99 -5.05
N VAL A 27 4.12 -0.29 -5.17
CA VAL A 27 2.76 -0.85 -5.09
C VAL A 27 2.67 -1.92 -4.02
N LEU A 28 1.45 -2.23 -3.57
CA LEU A 28 1.21 -3.22 -2.51
C LEU A 28 0.60 -4.45 -3.15
N VAL A 29 1.36 -5.52 -3.13
CA VAL A 29 0.89 -6.84 -3.53
C VAL A 29 0.50 -7.63 -2.28
N LEU A 30 -0.68 -8.26 -2.32
CA LEU A 30 -1.11 -9.21 -1.30
C LEU A 30 -0.87 -10.62 -1.85
N PRO A 31 0.23 -11.27 -1.46
CA PRO A 31 0.49 -12.63 -1.90
C PRO A 31 -0.56 -13.58 -1.32
N GLU A 32 -1.09 -14.45 -2.18
CA GLU A 32 -1.95 -15.57 -1.81
C GLU A 32 -1.13 -16.88 -1.85
N SER A 33 -1.80 -18.03 -1.92
CA SER A 33 -1.16 -19.36 -2.07
C SER A 33 -0.30 -19.51 -3.33
N SER A 34 -0.40 -18.61 -4.31
CA SER A 34 0.41 -18.60 -5.52
C SER A 34 0.61 -17.18 -6.08
N PRO A 35 1.72 -16.90 -6.80
CA PRO A 35 1.97 -15.56 -7.38
C PRO A 35 0.88 -15.10 -8.35
N ARG A 36 0.27 -16.02 -9.10
CA ARG A 36 -0.87 -15.71 -10.00
C ARG A 36 -2.16 -15.37 -9.26
N GLU A 37 -2.25 -15.77 -8.01
CA GLU A 37 -3.38 -15.48 -7.14
C GLU A 37 -3.18 -14.20 -6.34
N ALA A 38 -2.02 -13.53 -6.50
CA ALA A 38 -1.77 -12.25 -5.86
C ALA A 38 -2.90 -11.25 -6.14
N ARG A 39 -3.20 -10.46 -5.10
CA ARG A 39 -4.29 -9.49 -5.10
C ARG A 39 -3.74 -8.09 -4.87
N TYR A 40 -4.30 -7.14 -5.62
CA TYR A 40 -3.93 -5.73 -5.55
C TYR A 40 -5.11 -4.94 -5.02
N PRO A 41 -4.95 -4.16 -3.95
CA PRO A 41 -6.04 -3.35 -3.44
C PRO A 41 -6.42 -2.25 -4.44
N ALA A 42 -7.71 -2.13 -4.74
CA ALA A 42 -8.17 -1.15 -5.74
C ALA A 42 -7.97 0.31 -5.30
N TRP A 43 -7.86 0.56 -3.98
CA TRP A 43 -7.60 1.89 -3.44
C TRP A 43 -6.22 2.44 -3.82
N GLN A 44 -5.30 1.56 -4.27
CA GLN A 44 -4.00 1.99 -4.77
C GLN A 44 -4.10 2.70 -6.12
N ILE A 45 -5.26 2.76 -6.75
CA ILE A 45 -5.44 3.52 -7.98
C ILE A 45 -6.23 4.76 -7.58
N ASP A 46 -5.61 5.93 -7.75
CA ASP A 46 -6.29 7.18 -7.48
C ASP A 46 -7.31 7.53 -8.58
N ALA A 47 -8.05 8.62 -8.39
CA ALA A 47 -9.06 9.06 -9.36
C ALA A 47 -8.47 9.47 -10.72
N THR A 48 -7.15 9.71 -10.79
CA THR A 48 -6.42 10.06 -12.01
C THR A 48 -5.80 8.83 -12.70
N GLY A 49 -5.97 7.63 -12.12
CA GLY A 49 -5.39 6.41 -12.64
C GLY A 49 -3.91 6.25 -12.32
N GLN A 50 -3.39 6.99 -11.34
CA GLN A 50 -2.01 6.86 -10.88
C GLN A 50 -1.93 5.92 -9.68
N PRO A 51 -0.81 5.18 -9.52
CA PRO A 51 -0.60 4.37 -8.35
C PRO A 51 -0.41 5.26 -7.12
N PHE A 52 -1.17 4.97 -6.07
CA PHE A 52 -1.00 5.55 -4.75
C PHE A 52 0.35 5.08 -4.21
N PRO A 53 1.30 6.00 -3.97
CA PRO A 53 2.64 5.61 -3.57
C PRO A 53 2.60 4.97 -2.19
N VAL A 54 2.91 3.68 -2.11
CA VAL A 54 3.18 3.05 -0.83
C VAL A 54 4.64 3.37 -0.47
N PRO A 55 4.90 3.96 0.69
CA PRO A 55 6.27 4.27 1.09
C PRO A 55 7.08 2.98 1.27
N PRO A 56 8.26 2.82 0.65
CA PRO A 56 9.16 1.70 0.90
C PRO A 56 9.50 1.56 2.40
N ALA A 57 9.55 2.70 3.11
CA ALA A 57 9.76 2.73 4.55
C ALA A 57 8.71 1.92 5.35
N LEU A 58 7.48 1.75 4.85
CA LEU A 58 6.48 0.88 5.50
C LEU A 58 6.90 -0.60 5.43
N PHE A 59 7.52 -1.04 4.33
CA PHE A 59 8.09 -2.38 4.20
C PHE A 59 9.29 -2.56 5.12
N ASP A 60 10.16 -1.55 5.25
CA ASP A 60 11.29 -1.58 6.20
C ASP A 60 10.84 -1.67 7.66
N MET A 61 9.72 -1.03 8.03
CA MET A 61 9.25 -0.94 9.41
C MET A 61 8.32 -2.08 9.82
N LEU A 62 7.36 -2.45 8.97
CA LEU A 62 6.33 -3.46 9.26
C LEU A 62 6.72 -4.85 8.72
N GLY A 63 7.84 -4.92 7.99
CA GLY A 63 8.32 -6.10 7.29
C GLY A 63 7.75 -6.23 5.89
N ASP A 64 8.31 -7.19 5.15
CA ASP A 64 8.04 -7.43 3.73
C ASP A 64 6.65 -8.05 3.43
N SER A 65 5.83 -8.24 4.47
CA SER A 65 4.51 -8.85 4.34
C SER A 65 3.48 -7.82 3.89
N GLY A 66 3.08 -7.89 2.61
CA GLY A 66 2.04 -7.03 2.06
C GLY A 66 0.72 -7.10 2.82
N TRP A 67 0.37 -8.27 3.39
CA TRP A 67 -0.79 -8.43 4.27
C TRP A 67 -0.67 -7.65 5.59
N THR A 68 0.52 -7.58 6.18
CA THR A 68 0.78 -6.81 7.40
C THR A 68 0.60 -5.31 7.12
N ILE A 69 1.22 -4.82 6.04
CA ILE A 69 1.09 -3.42 5.62
C ILE A 69 -0.36 -3.08 5.29
N TYR A 70 -1.06 -3.94 4.54
CA TYR A 70 -2.47 -3.74 4.21
C TYR A 70 -3.35 -3.63 5.45
N ARG A 71 -3.17 -4.53 6.42
CA ARG A 71 -3.93 -4.49 7.68
C ARG A 71 -3.65 -3.22 8.46
N PHE A 72 -2.39 -2.83 8.58
CA PHE A 72 -2.00 -1.57 9.21
C PHE A 72 -2.62 -0.35 8.53
N LEU A 73 -2.66 -0.34 7.19
CA LEU A 73 -3.25 0.74 6.42
C LEU A 73 -4.77 0.82 6.56
N MET A 74 -5.44 -0.33 6.66
CA MET A 74 -6.91 -0.43 6.73
C MET A 74 -7.46 -0.37 8.16
N GLN A 75 -6.65 -0.61 9.18
CA GLN A 75 -7.10 -0.49 10.57
C GLN A 75 -7.23 0.97 10.98
N SER A 76 -8.23 1.26 11.79
CA SER A 76 -8.41 2.57 12.42
C SER A 76 -7.43 2.74 13.56
N HIS A 77 -6.78 3.89 13.61
CA HIS A 77 -5.81 4.22 14.65
C HIS A 77 -6.37 5.30 15.56
N PRO A 78 -6.40 5.12 16.89
CA PRO A 78 -6.86 6.15 17.82
C PRO A 78 -6.02 7.43 17.72
N GLU A 79 -4.74 7.32 17.37
CA GLU A 79 -3.84 8.47 17.20
C GLU A 79 -4.12 9.27 15.93
N LEU A 80 -4.90 8.71 15.00
CA LEU A 80 -5.43 9.40 13.82
C LEU A 80 -6.89 9.83 14.02
N ALA A 81 -7.31 10.01 15.27
CA ALA A 81 -8.69 10.32 15.64
C ALA A 81 -9.70 9.27 15.11
N GLY A 82 -9.30 8.00 15.08
CA GLY A 82 -10.12 6.88 14.59
C GLY A 82 -10.10 6.68 13.08
N GLN A 83 -9.37 7.51 12.33
CA GLN A 83 -9.16 7.31 10.90
C GLN A 83 -8.16 6.19 10.63
N THR A 84 -8.24 5.62 9.43
CA THR A 84 -7.26 4.65 8.97
C THR A 84 -5.95 5.32 8.57
N ALA A 85 -4.84 4.59 8.66
CA ALA A 85 -3.55 5.12 8.19
C ALA A 85 -3.59 5.45 6.69
N LEU A 86 -4.39 4.72 5.90
CA LEU A 86 -4.66 5.00 4.49
C LEU A 86 -5.38 6.34 4.27
N GLU A 87 -6.40 6.66 5.07
CA GLU A 87 -7.10 7.94 4.95
C GLU A 87 -6.19 9.11 5.30
N ALA A 88 -5.44 8.99 6.40
CA ALA A 88 -4.51 10.03 6.83
C ALA A 88 -3.36 10.25 5.81
N LEU A 89 -2.96 9.17 5.13
CA LEU A 89 -2.05 9.16 3.98
C LEU A 89 -2.62 9.98 2.80
N ARG A 90 -3.86 9.69 2.41
CA ARG A 90 -4.52 10.34 1.27
C ARG A 90 -4.82 11.82 1.52
N ASP A 91 -5.15 12.17 2.76
CA ASP A 91 -5.38 13.55 3.18
C ASP A 91 -4.06 14.36 3.31
N GLY A 92 -2.90 13.75 3.07
CA GLY A 92 -1.60 14.39 3.22
C GLY A 92 -1.26 14.78 4.66
N ARG A 93 -2.01 14.26 5.65
CA ARG A 93 -1.81 14.52 7.08
C ARG A 93 -0.63 13.74 7.64
N VAL A 94 -0.21 12.68 6.94
CA VAL A 94 0.95 11.88 7.31
C VAL A 94 1.96 11.83 6.16
N HIS A 95 3.17 12.26 6.46
CA HIS A 95 4.32 12.22 5.57
C HIS A 95 5.27 11.11 6.03
N TRP A 96 5.41 10.06 5.23
CA TRP A 96 6.17 8.85 5.59
C TRP A 96 7.63 8.90 5.19
N SER A 97 8.06 10.05 4.65
CA SER A 97 9.40 10.29 4.14
C SER A 97 10.50 10.23 5.22
N SER A 98 10.14 10.11 6.51
CA SER A 98 11.09 10.01 7.63
C SER A 98 10.76 8.88 8.62
N GLY A 99 9.87 7.94 8.25
CA GLY A 99 9.37 6.87 9.13
C GLY A 99 7.92 7.07 9.59
N LEU A 100 7.36 6.11 10.33
CA LEU A 100 6.01 6.22 10.91
C LEU A 100 5.93 7.52 11.73
N PRO A 101 4.86 8.33 11.59
CA PRO A 101 4.65 9.47 12.45
C PRO A 101 4.67 8.96 13.89
N THR A 102 5.21 9.76 14.81
CA THR A 102 5.39 9.36 16.22
C THR A 102 4.10 8.81 16.84
N ALA A 103 2.95 9.28 16.36
CA ALA A 103 1.61 8.79 16.67
C ALA A 103 1.42 7.28 16.41
N LEU A 104 2.01 6.71 15.36
CA LEU A 104 1.77 5.33 14.91
C LEU A 104 2.89 4.35 15.28
N ARG A 105 3.89 4.77 16.06
CA ARG A 105 4.99 3.90 16.53
C ARG A 105 4.63 3.03 17.75
N LYS A 106 3.39 3.13 18.23
CA LYS A 106 2.92 2.53 19.50
C LYS A 106 2.23 1.18 19.33
N GLU A 107 2.28 0.58 18.14
CA GLU A 107 1.62 -0.70 17.89
C GLU A 107 2.64 -1.86 17.83
N PRO A 108 2.46 -2.91 18.65
CA PRO A 108 3.34 -4.09 18.70
C PRO A 108 3.06 -5.12 17.60
#